data_AF-A0A3S3RD48-F1
#
_entry.id   AF-A0A3S3RD48-F1
#
_cell.length_a   1.000
_cell.length_b   1.000
_cell.length_c   1.000
_cell.angle_alpha   90.00
_cell.angle_beta   90.00
_cell.angle_gamma   90.00
#
_symmetry.space_group_name_H-M   'P 1'
#
loop_
_entity.id
_entity.type
_entity.pdbx_description
1 polymer ?
#
loop_
_entity_poly.entity_id
_entity_poly.type
_entity_poly.pdbx_seq_one_letter_code
_entity_poly.pdbx_strand_id
1 'polypeptide(L)'
;MTAPRKPAAFRIEPETEPKSQVSRVAAEQPARRPRAARADVAVVIPSEVDVFDEPDIEAPPPPPATAPRKRSLLARLFFGALGVLVSLAVGLWADQLIRDLFARAEWLG
;
A
#
# COMPACT_ATOMS: atom_id res chain seq x y z
N MET A 1 21.78 -15.20 9.60
CA MET A 1 21.12 -13.93 9.20
C MET A 1 21.88 -13.37 8.02
N THR A 2 21.28 -13.37 6.83
CA THR A 2 21.92 -12.98 5.57
C THR A 2 21.84 -11.46 5.41
N ALA A 3 22.97 -10.78 5.23
CA ALA A 3 23.03 -9.33 5.11
C ALA A 3 22.35 -8.85 3.80
N PRO A 4 21.65 -7.70 3.81
CA PRO A 4 20.91 -7.23 2.64
C PRO A 4 21.87 -6.76 1.53
N ARG A 5 21.66 -7.26 0.31
CA ARG A 5 22.44 -6.90 -0.88
C ARG A 5 22.03 -5.50 -1.37
N LYS A 6 23.01 -4.70 -1.78
CA LYS A 6 22.75 -3.38 -2.37
C LYS A 6 22.20 -3.54 -3.79
N PRO A 7 21.23 -2.71 -4.21
CA PRO A 7 20.69 -2.77 -5.57
C PRO A 7 21.72 -2.29 -6.59
N ALA A 8 21.76 -2.94 -7.75
CA ALA A 8 22.55 -2.52 -8.92
C ALA A 8 21.65 -1.74 -9.88
N ALA A 9 22.10 -0.58 -10.34
CA ALA A 9 21.40 0.22 -11.33
C ALA A 9 21.88 -0.15 -12.75
N PHE A 10 20.94 -0.33 -13.68
CA PHE A 10 21.21 -0.53 -15.10
C PHE A 10 21.13 0.81 -15.84
N ARG A 11 22.00 1.00 -16.82
CA ARG A 11 22.00 2.19 -17.68
C ARG A 11 21.04 1.95 -18.85
N ILE A 12 20.12 2.88 -19.07
CA ILE A 12 19.20 2.89 -20.20
C ILE A 12 19.83 3.77 -21.28
N GLU A 13 20.11 3.18 -22.44
CA GLU A 13 20.54 3.91 -23.63
C GLU A 13 19.29 4.58 -24.25
N PRO A 14 19.31 5.87 -24.60
CA PRO A 14 18.15 6.54 -25.17
C PRO A 14 17.88 6.03 -26.60
N GLU A 15 16.62 5.67 -26.84
CA GLU A 15 16.07 5.29 -28.14
C GLU A 15 16.33 6.40 -29.18
N THR A 16 16.85 6.04 -30.35
CA THR A 16 17.08 6.97 -31.46
C THR A 16 15.76 7.26 -32.16
N GLU A 17 15.35 8.53 -32.22
CA GLU A 17 14.10 8.95 -32.86
C GLU A 17 14.02 8.56 -34.35
N PRO A 18 12.86 8.08 -34.84
CA PRO A 18 12.67 7.79 -36.25
C PRO A 18 12.51 9.08 -37.06
N LYS A 19 13.34 9.18 -38.10
CA LYS A 19 13.38 10.26 -39.10
C LYS A 19 12.01 10.42 -39.78
N SER A 20 11.34 11.53 -39.51
CA SER A 20 10.11 11.96 -40.19
C SER A 20 10.37 12.15 -41.69
N GLN A 21 9.81 11.26 -42.52
CA GLN A 21 9.80 11.42 -43.97
C GLN A 21 8.72 12.42 -44.38
N VAL A 22 9.22 13.57 -44.83
CA VAL A 22 8.52 14.69 -45.40
C VAL A 22 7.95 14.35 -46.78
N SER A 23 6.68 14.71 -46.98
CA SER A 23 6.02 15.11 -48.24
C SER A 23 5.69 14.05 -49.30
N ARG A 24 4.43 13.56 -49.26
CA ARG A 24 3.66 13.32 -50.49
C ARG A 24 2.80 14.55 -50.77
N VAL A 25 3.22 15.35 -51.74
CA VAL A 25 2.35 16.33 -52.41
C VAL A 25 1.36 15.54 -53.25
N ALA A 26 0.19 15.25 -52.68
CA ALA A 26 -0.94 14.69 -53.41
C ALA A 26 -1.79 15.87 -53.91
N ALA A 27 -1.94 15.92 -55.23
CA ALA A 27 -2.58 16.96 -56.03
C ALA A 27 -3.92 17.47 -55.49
N GLU A 28 -4.09 18.79 -55.50
CA GLU A 28 -5.39 19.47 -55.45
C GLU A 28 -6.28 18.98 -56.61
N GLN A 29 -7.27 18.17 -56.29
CA GLN A 29 -8.49 18.05 -57.10
C GLN A 29 -9.62 18.76 -56.35
N PRO A 30 -10.35 19.69 -56.99
CA PRO A 30 -11.48 20.35 -56.33
C PRO A 30 -12.61 19.32 -56.09
N ALA A 31 -12.96 19.15 -54.81
CA ALA A 31 -14.06 18.29 -54.38
C ALA A 31 -15.39 18.72 -55.03
N ARG A 32 -16.05 17.80 -55.74
CA ARG A 32 -17.42 18.01 -56.24
C ARG A 32 -18.40 18.10 -55.07
N ARG A 33 -19.20 19.16 -55.03
CA ARG A 33 -20.32 19.27 -54.08
C ARG A 33 -21.47 18.34 -54.51
N PRO A 34 -22.01 17.48 -53.61
CA PRO A 34 -23.15 16.64 -53.93
C PRO A 34 -24.42 17.49 -54.09
N ARG A 35 -25.19 17.22 -55.15
CA ARG A 35 -26.47 17.87 -55.43
C ARG A 35 -27.55 17.23 -54.55
N ALA A 36 -27.90 17.94 -53.47
CA ALA A 36 -29.15 17.88 -52.69
C ALA A 36 -29.84 16.51 -52.57
N ALA A 37 -29.53 15.79 -51.49
CA ALA A 37 -30.57 14.97 -50.86
C ALA A 37 -31.67 15.93 -50.35
N ARG A 38 -32.94 15.62 -50.63
CA ARG A 38 -34.07 16.42 -50.13
C ARG A 38 -34.12 16.30 -48.61
N ALA A 39 -34.11 17.44 -47.92
CA ALA A 39 -34.01 17.50 -46.45
C ALA A 39 -35.28 17.00 -45.72
N ASP A 40 -36.39 16.79 -46.44
CA ASP A 40 -37.70 16.61 -45.82
C ASP A 40 -37.99 15.22 -45.24
N VAL A 41 -37.08 14.25 -45.32
CA VAL A 41 -37.25 12.96 -44.65
C VAL A 41 -35.91 12.49 -44.08
N ALA A 42 -35.40 13.21 -43.08
CA ALA A 42 -34.37 12.70 -42.19
C ALA A 42 -35.03 12.36 -40.86
N VAL A 43 -35.46 11.11 -40.69
CA VAL A 43 -35.88 10.61 -39.38
C VAL A 43 -34.61 10.46 -38.54
N VAL A 44 -34.41 11.39 -37.61
CA VAL A 44 -33.29 11.35 -36.66
C VAL A 44 -33.61 10.27 -35.64
N ILE A 45 -33.04 9.08 -35.82
CA ILE A 45 -33.03 8.04 -34.79
C ILE A 45 -31.93 8.44 -33.79
N PRO A 46 -32.27 8.74 -32.53
CA PRO A 46 -31.24 8.99 -31.53
C PRO A 46 -30.40 7.72 -31.36
N SER A 47 -29.08 7.88 -31.38
CA SER A 47 -28.13 6.79 -31.14
C SER A 47 -28.37 6.16 -29.77
N GLU A 48 -28.20 4.84 -29.68
CA GLU A 48 -28.30 4.10 -28.42
C GLU A 48 -27.29 4.64 -27.40
N VAL A 49 -27.69 4.69 -26.13
CA VAL A 49 -26.83 5.17 -25.04
C VAL A 49 -25.68 4.17 -24.87
N ASP A 50 -24.45 4.62 -25.13
CA ASP A 50 -23.25 3.80 -24.97
C ASP A 50 -22.92 3.63 -23.48
N VAL A 51 -23.02 2.40 -22.99
CA VAL A 51 -22.73 2.04 -21.59
C VAL A 51 -21.24 2.13 -21.28
N PHE A 52 -20.37 2.17 -22.29
CA PHE A 52 -18.92 2.29 -22.14
C PHE A 52 -18.41 3.74 -22.21
N ASP A 53 -19.28 4.71 -22.49
CA ASP A 53 -18.97 6.15 -22.40
C ASP A 53 -19.06 6.67 -20.95
N GLU A 54 -19.43 5.82 -19.99
CA GLU A 54 -19.39 6.18 -18.58
C GLU A 54 -17.91 6.31 -18.16
N PRO A 55 -17.48 7.49 -17.66
CA PRO A 55 -16.09 7.71 -17.32
C PRO A 55 -15.67 6.67 -16.29
N ASP A 56 -14.60 5.95 -16.60
CA ASP A 56 -13.99 4.93 -15.73
C ASP A 56 -13.89 5.53 -14.33
N ILE A 57 -14.70 5.01 -13.39
CA ILE A 57 -14.80 5.58 -12.04
C ILE A 57 -13.44 5.32 -11.39
N GLU A 58 -12.56 6.31 -11.44
CA GLU A 58 -11.25 6.26 -10.80
C GLU A 58 -11.46 5.93 -9.32
N ALA A 59 -11.17 4.68 -8.96
CA ALA A 59 -11.24 4.24 -7.58
C ALA A 59 -10.32 5.16 -6.76
N PRO A 60 -10.80 5.78 -5.68
CA PRO A 60 -9.97 6.66 -4.88
C PRO A 60 -8.73 5.89 -4.40
N PRO A 61 -7.54 6.50 -4.46
CA PRO A 61 -6.31 5.81 -4.09
C PRO A 61 -6.41 5.29 -2.65
N PRO A 62 -5.83 4.11 -2.36
CA PRO A 62 -5.89 3.52 -1.03
C PRO A 62 -5.28 4.48 0.01
N PRO A 63 -5.83 4.52 1.25
CA PRO A 63 -5.35 5.43 2.28
C PRO A 63 -3.86 5.18 2.58
N PRO A 64 -3.12 6.24 2.93
CA PRO A 64 -1.69 6.13 3.20
C PRO A 64 -1.43 5.18 4.38
N ALA A 65 -0.36 4.40 4.29
CA ALA A 65 0.05 3.49 5.35
C ALA A 65 0.28 4.25 6.66
N THR A 66 -0.41 3.84 7.73
CA THR A 66 -0.23 4.43 9.06
C THR A 66 1.17 4.13 9.60
N ALA A 67 1.87 5.16 10.07
CA ALA A 67 3.19 5.00 10.66
C ALA A 67 3.17 4.10 11.91
N PRO A 68 4.19 3.25 12.14
CA PRO A 68 4.24 2.38 13.30
C PRO A 68 4.32 3.20 14.60
N ARG A 69 3.48 2.85 15.58
CA ARG A 69 3.47 3.50 16.90
C ARG A 69 4.81 3.30 17.61
N LYS A 70 5.45 4.40 18.01
CA LYS A 70 6.68 4.38 18.81
C LYS A 70 6.36 3.90 20.23
N ARG A 71 6.82 2.71 20.59
CA ARG A 71 6.72 2.19 21.95
C ARG A 71 7.72 2.94 22.84
N SER A 72 7.29 3.39 24.02
CA SER A 72 8.16 4.07 24.99
C SER A 72 9.24 3.10 25.51
N LEU A 73 10.51 3.45 25.32
CA LEU A 73 11.65 2.68 25.85
C LEU A 73 11.68 2.71 27.38
N LEU A 74 11.29 3.83 27.99
CA LEU A 74 11.19 3.97 29.43
C LEU A 74 10.13 3.04 30.01
N ALA A 75 8.97 2.93 29.36
CA ALA A 75 7.92 2.00 29.79
C ALA A 75 8.44 0.55 29.74
N ARG A 76 9.15 0.17 28.66
CA ARG A 76 9.76 -1.18 28.56
C ARG A 76 10.74 -1.46 29.69
N LEU A 77 11.61 -0.50 30.02
CA LEU A 77 12.58 -0.65 31.09
C LEU A 77 11.91 -0.73 32.47
N PHE A 78 10.94 0.15 32.72
CA PHE A 78 10.17 0.16 33.96
C PHE A 78 9.44 -1.17 34.20
N PHE A 79 8.69 -1.67 33.21
CA PHE A 79 7.99 -2.93 33.34
C PHE A 79 8.96 -4.13 33.45
N GLY A 80 10.13 -4.05 32.80
CA GLY A 80 11.19 -5.04 32.99
C GLY A 80 11.71 -5.08 34.42
N ALA A 81 12.10 -3.92 34.97
CA ALA A 81 12.61 -3.81 36.34
C ALA A 81 11.53 -4.17 37.37
N LEU A 82 10.29 -3.73 37.16
CA LEU A 82 9.15 -4.07 38.02
C LEU A 82 8.91 -5.58 38.03
N GLY A 83 8.98 -6.24 36.87
CA GLY A 83 8.85 -7.70 36.79
C GLY A 83 9.92 -8.44 37.59
N VAL A 84 11.18 -7.99 37.55
CA VAL A 84 12.26 -8.56 38.35
C VAL A 84 12.01 -8.38 39.85
N LEU A 85 11.60 -7.17 40.27
CA LEU A 85 11.26 -6.90 41.68
C LEU A 85 10.11 -7.77 42.18
N VAL A 86 9.04 -7.90 41.38
CA VAL A 86 7.88 -8.74 41.72
C VAL A 86 8.30 -10.22 41.81
N SER A 87 9.10 -10.71 40.87
CA SER A 87 9.61 -12.08 40.90
C SER A 87 10.43 -12.35 42.17
N LEU A 88 11.32 -11.43 42.55
CA LEU A 88 12.11 -11.53 43.76
C LEU A 88 11.23 -11.51 45.02
N ALA A 89 10.23 -10.63 45.07
CA ALA A 89 9.29 -10.55 46.19
C ALA A 89 8.51 -11.87 46.37
N VAL A 90 8.03 -12.46 45.28
CA VAL A 90 7.34 -13.77 45.32
C VAL A 90 8.30 -14.88 45.78
N GLY A 91 9.54 -14.88 45.31
CA GLY A 91 10.55 -15.85 45.74
C GLY A 91 10.85 -15.78 47.24
N LEU A 92 11.03 -14.57 47.78
CA LEU A 92 11.25 -14.38 49.22
C LEU A 92 10.00 -14.72 50.05
N TRP A 93 8.82 -14.41 49.54
CA TRP A 93 7.57 -14.80 50.18
C TRP A 93 7.42 -16.33 50.26
N ALA A 94 7.79 -17.03 49.19
CA ALA A 94 7.78 -18.49 49.19
C ALA A 94 8.82 -19.07 50.18
N ASP A 95 10.03 -18.50 50.26
CA ASP A 95 11.03 -18.90 51.27
C ASP A 95 10.49 -18.73 52.70
N GLN A 96 9.89 -17.58 52.99
CA GLN A 96 9.27 -17.30 54.28
C GLN A 96 8.13 -18.28 54.58
N LEU A 97 7.25 -18.55 53.61
CA LEU A 97 6.14 -19.49 53.77
C LEU A 97 6.65 -20.89 54.11
N ILE A 98 7.69 -21.36 53.41
CA ILE A 98 8.30 -22.66 53.68
C ILE A 98 8.90 -22.67 55.09
N ARG A 99 9.66 -21.64 55.46
CA ARG A 99 10.26 -21.52 56.79
C ARG A 99 9.21 -21.52 57.90
N ASP A 100 8.12 -20.77 57.70
CA ASP A 100 7.01 -20.69 58.63
C ASP A 100 6.27 -22.02 58.77
N LEU A 101 6.14 -22.78 57.67
CA LEU A 101 5.53 -24.10 57.70
C LEU A 101 6.35 -25.06 58.54
N PHE A 102 7.66 -25.12 58.30
CA PHE A 102 8.57 -26.00 59.05
C PHE A 102 8.68 -25.61 60.52
N ALA A 103 8.75 -24.30 60.83
CA ALA A 103 8.78 -23.81 62.21
C ALA A 103 7.52 -24.13 63.03
N ARG A 104 6.40 -24.41 62.36
CA ARG A 104 5.13 -24.78 63.02
C ARG A 104 4.87 -26.28 63.01
N ALA A 105 5.54 -27.00 62.13
CA ALA A 105 5.35 -28.41 61.88
C ALA A 105 6.65 -29.18 62.16
N GLU A 106 6.97 -29.38 63.44
CA GLU A 106 8.12 -30.19 63.94
C GLU A 106 8.12 -31.65 63.44
N TRP A 107 7.01 -32.12 62.88
CA TRP A 107 6.84 -33.45 62.28
C TRP A 107 7.24 -33.51 60.79
N LEU A 108 7.53 -32.36 60.16
CA LEU A 108 8.02 -32.27 58.78
C LEU A 108 9.57 -32.30 58.70
N GLY A 109 10.27 -32.32 59.84
CA GLY A 109 11.73 -32.36 59.95
C GLY A 109 12.19 -32.69 61.36
#